data_AF-A0A535ZS13-F1
#
_entry.id   AF-A0A535ZS13-F1
#
_cell.length_a   1.000
_cell.length_b   1.000
_cell.length_c   1.000
_cell.angle_alpha   90.00
_cell.angle_beta   90.00
_cell.angle_gamma   90.00
#
_symmetry.space_group_name_H-M   'P 1'
#
loop_
_entity.id
_entity.type
_entity.pdbx_description
1 polymer ?
#
loop_
_entity_poly.entity_id
_entity_poly.type
_entity_poly.pdbx_seq_one_letter_code
_entity_poly.pdbx_strand_id
1 'polypeptide(L)'
;MSEREPLRITRRTALKWGALAAAAPALGGLPLDVFASGDSVVLLWNEAALQGVRDSKLGPPMVARALAIVHTCVFDAWAAYDHRAVGTRFGAVLRRPPRERTLANINAAISFAAYRAAVDLFPGDRVSVFDPL
;
A
#
# COMPACT_ATOMS: atom_id res chain seq x y z
N MET A 1 2.54 -34.77 28.75
CA MET A 1 3.74 -34.66 27.90
C MET A 1 3.41 -35.28 26.55
N SER A 2 3.01 -34.47 25.57
CA SER A 2 2.78 -34.92 24.19
C SER A 2 3.09 -33.73 23.30
N GLU A 3 4.33 -33.69 22.84
CA GLU A 3 4.88 -32.65 21.97
C GLU A 3 4.19 -32.75 20.60
N ARG A 4 3.50 -31.67 20.19
CA ARG A 4 2.94 -31.54 18.85
C ARG A 4 4.09 -31.15 17.90
N GLU A 5 4.55 -32.12 17.13
CA GLU A 5 5.52 -31.96 16.06
C GLU A 5 5.07 -30.90 15.02
N PRO A 6 5.89 -29.91 14.65
CA PRO A 6 5.49 -28.87 13.71
C PRO A 6 5.49 -29.40 12.27
N LEU A 7 4.32 -29.32 11.62
CA LEU A 7 4.08 -29.66 10.22
C LEU A 7 5.11 -28.96 9.28
N ARG A 8 6.10 -29.72 8.81
CA ARG A 8 7.07 -29.27 7.79
C ARG A 8 6.41 -29.20 6.42
N ILE A 9 5.91 -28.02 6.05
CA ILE A 9 5.43 -27.75 4.69
C ILE A 9 6.65 -27.69 3.74
N THR A 10 6.78 -28.71 2.89
CA THR A 10 7.87 -28.83 1.90
C THR A 10 7.37 -28.46 0.51
N ARG A 11 8.24 -27.82 -0.30
CA ARG A 11 7.99 -27.21 -1.63
C ARG A 11 7.25 -28.06 -2.68
N ARG A 12 7.01 -29.35 -2.43
CA ARG A 12 6.32 -30.27 -3.35
C ARG A 12 4.79 -30.25 -3.21
N THR A 13 4.23 -29.64 -2.16
CA THR A 13 2.77 -29.53 -1.96
C THR A 13 2.12 -28.41 -2.77
N ALA A 14 2.90 -27.45 -3.27
CA ALA A 14 2.40 -26.32 -4.07
C ALA A 14 1.98 -26.72 -5.50
N LEU A 15 2.51 -27.83 -6.03
CA LEU A 15 2.26 -28.23 -7.41
C LEU A 15 0.94 -29.00 -7.62
N LYS A 16 0.24 -29.41 -6.55
CA LYS A 16 -1.06 -30.11 -6.65
C LYS A 16 -2.28 -29.18 -6.67
N TRP A 17 -2.10 -27.89 -6.36
CA TRP A 17 -3.17 -26.88 -6.44
C TRP A 17 -3.10 -26.01 -7.71
N GLY A 18 -2.04 -26.17 -8.51
CA GLY A 18 -1.76 -25.35 -9.70
C GLY A 18 -2.51 -25.75 -10.97
N ALA A 19 -3.62 -26.47 -10.89
CA ALA A 19 -4.35 -26.95 -12.05
C ALA A 19 -5.87 -26.74 -11.91
N LEU A 20 -6.30 -25.49 -11.72
CA LEU A 20 -7.65 -25.06 -12.08
C LEU A 20 -7.71 -23.53 -12.26
N ALA A 21 -7.14 -23.02 -13.34
CA ALA A 21 -7.41 -21.66 -13.80
C ALA A 21 -7.24 -21.59 -15.32
N ALA A 22 -8.03 -22.41 -16.02
CA ALA A 22 -8.24 -22.30 -17.46
C ALA A 22 -9.73 -22.08 -17.69
N ALA A 23 -10.05 -21.04 -18.48
CA ALA A 23 -11.33 -20.64 -19.05
C ALA A 23 -12.14 -19.53 -18.32
N ALA A 24 -11.93 -18.28 -18.75
CA ALA A 24 -13.01 -17.35 -19.12
C ALA A 24 -12.45 -16.16 -19.92
N PRO A 25 -12.83 -15.99 -21.20
CA PRO A 25 -12.56 -14.77 -21.96
C PRO A 25 -13.70 -13.77 -21.73
N ALA A 26 -13.41 -12.60 -21.13
CA ALA A 26 -14.15 -11.34 -21.25
C ALA A 26 -13.55 -10.30 -20.30
N LEU A 27 -12.40 -9.72 -20.66
CA LEU A 27 -11.91 -8.49 -20.03
C LEU A 27 -12.71 -7.31 -20.59
N GLY A 28 -13.92 -7.14 -20.10
CA GLY A 28 -14.81 -6.04 -20.46
C GLY A 28 -15.90 -5.93 -19.42
N GLY A 29 -15.69 -5.05 -18.44
CA GLY A 29 -16.66 -4.79 -17.37
C GLY A 29 -16.41 -5.61 -16.10
N LEU A 30 -15.24 -5.44 -15.48
CA LEU A 30 -15.24 -5.51 -14.02
C LEU A 30 -15.98 -4.27 -13.55
N PRO A 31 -17.10 -4.41 -12.82
CA PRO A 31 -17.77 -3.25 -12.32
C PRO A 31 -16.82 -2.66 -11.25
N LEU A 32 -16.37 -1.42 -11.50
CA LEU A 32 -15.47 -0.67 -10.61
C LEU A 32 -16.17 -0.27 -9.29
N ASP A 33 -17.40 -0.73 -9.09
CA ASP A 33 -18.26 -0.48 -7.93
C ASP A 33 -17.88 -1.33 -6.70
N VAL A 34 -17.06 -2.37 -6.84
CA VAL A 34 -16.51 -3.13 -5.69
C VAL A 34 -15.58 -2.27 -4.83
N PHE A 35 -15.04 -1.17 -5.37
CA PHE A 35 -14.14 -0.27 -4.63
C PHE A 35 -14.85 0.91 -3.96
N ALA A 36 -16.17 1.06 -4.13
CA ALA A 36 -16.91 2.28 -3.75
C ALA A 36 -17.71 2.17 -2.44
N SER A 37 -17.29 1.35 -1.47
CA SER A 37 -17.97 1.27 -0.17
C SER A 37 -17.01 0.81 0.96
N GLY A 38 -16.11 1.71 1.39
CA GLY A 38 -15.23 1.48 2.56
C GLY A 38 -13.76 1.75 2.27
N ASP A 39 -13.45 2.93 1.74
CA ASP A 39 -12.21 3.27 1.04
C ASP A 39 -10.94 3.01 1.86
N SER A 40 -10.07 2.18 1.31
CA SER A 40 -8.70 2.04 1.79
C SER A 40 -7.98 3.37 1.61
N VAL A 41 -7.47 3.93 2.71
CA VAL A 41 -6.65 5.16 2.70
C VAL A 41 -5.50 5.08 1.69
N VAL A 42 -4.96 3.89 1.45
CA VAL A 42 -3.89 3.68 0.46
C VAL A 42 -4.39 3.88 -0.97
N LEU A 43 -5.61 3.44 -1.28
CA LEU A 43 -6.21 3.65 -2.61
C LEU A 43 -6.53 5.12 -2.85
N LEU A 44 -7.02 5.82 -1.81
CA LEU A 44 -7.24 7.26 -1.84
C LEU A 44 -5.95 8.03 -2.19
N TRP A 45 -4.87 7.76 -1.47
CA TRP A 45 -3.57 8.39 -1.74
C TRP A 45 -2.94 7.97 -3.06
N ASN A 46 -3.20 6.74 -3.52
CA ASN A 46 -2.75 6.31 -4.84
C ASN A 46 -3.46 7.10 -5.95
N GLU A 47 -4.79 7.28 -5.88
CA GLU A 47 -5.49 8.09 -6.88
C GLU A 47 -5.05 9.55 -6.84
N ALA A 48 -4.85 10.11 -5.64
CA ALA A 48 -4.31 11.46 -5.48
C ALA A 48 -2.92 11.60 -6.13
N ALA A 49 -2.01 10.64 -5.90
CA ALA A 49 -0.69 10.64 -6.51
C ALA A 49 -0.74 10.47 -8.04
N LEU A 50 -1.66 9.65 -8.56
CA LEU A 50 -1.90 9.52 -9.99
C LEU A 50 -2.45 10.80 -10.60
N GLN A 51 -3.31 11.53 -9.87
CA GLN A 51 -3.77 12.84 -10.30
C GLN A 51 -2.59 13.82 -10.39
N GLY A 52 -1.75 13.88 -9.36
CA GLY A 52 -0.54 14.72 -9.39
C GLY A 52 0.39 14.37 -10.57
N VAL A 53 0.54 13.09 -10.91
CA VAL A 53 1.29 12.65 -12.09
C VAL A 53 0.70 13.20 -13.40
N ARG A 54 -0.63 13.16 -13.56
CA ARG A 54 -1.33 13.66 -14.76
C ARG A 54 -1.08 15.15 -14.95
N ASP A 55 -1.05 15.90 -13.84
CA ASP A 55 -0.91 17.36 -13.86
C ASP A 55 0.55 17.82 -14.00
N SER A 56 1.52 17.01 -13.54
CA SER A 56 2.94 17.38 -13.45
C SER A 56 3.77 17.25 -14.74
N LYS A 57 3.20 16.76 -15.84
CA LYS A 57 3.88 16.56 -17.15
C LYS A 57 5.27 15.87 -17.05
N LEU A 58 5.44 14.96 -16.10
CA LEU A 58 6.70 14.25 -15.87
C LEU A 58 6.94 13.17 -16.95
N GLY A 59 8.19 12.96 -17.32
CA GLY A 59 8.56 11.84 -18.19
C GLY A 59 8.36 10.47 -17.53
N PRO A 60 8.20 9.37 -18.29
CA PRO A 60 7.90 8.04 -17.75
C PRO A 60 8.80 7.55 -16.59
N PRO A 61 10.15 7.68 -16.63
CA PRO A 61 10.99 7.23 -15.49
C PRO A 61 10.82 8.11 -14.24
N MET A 62 10.50 9.40 -14.42
CA MET A 62 10.25 10.31 -13.31
C MET A 62 8.93 10.00 -12.60
N VAL A 63 7.90 9.66 -13.37
CA VAL A 63 6.61 9.19 -12.82
C VAL A 63 6.79 7.93 -11.97
N ALA A 64 7.49 6.93 -12.51
CA ALA A 64 7.75 5.69 -11.78
C ALA A 64 8.52 5.94 -10.48
N ARG A 65 9.53 6.83 -10.51
CA ARG A 65 10.28 7.24 -9.32
C ARG A 65 9.39 7.94 -8.30
N ALA A 66 8.54 8.89 -8.72
CA ALA A 66 7.67 9.63 -7.83
C ALA A 66 6.70 8.71 -7.10
N LEU A 67 6.01 7.83 -7.84
CA LEU A 67 5.10 6.84 -7.26
C LEU A 67 5.81 5.87 -6.32
N ALA A 68 7.02 5.42 -6.67
CA ALA A 68 7.83 4.55 -5.81
C ALA A 68 8.18 5.23 -4.48
N ILE A 69 8.53 6.52 -4.50
CA ILE A 69 8.84 7.29 -3.29
C ILE A 69 7.60 7.39 -2.39
N VAL A 70 6.44 7.81 -2.93
CA VAL A 70 5.19 7.92 -2.16
C VAL A 70 4.83 6.59 -1.50
N HIS A 71 4.83 5.50 -2.25
CA HIS A 71 4.45 4.18 -1.73
C HIS A 71 5.47 3.62 -0.73
N THR A 72 6.76 3.93 -0.89
CA THR A 72 7.77 3.56 0.10
C THR A 72 7.53 4.29 1.43
N CYS A 73 7.22 5.59 1.39
CA CYS A 73 6.87 6.36 2.58
C CYS A 73 5.61 5.83 3.27
N VAL A 74 4.58 5.48 2.50
CA VAL A 74 3.35 4.85 3.01
C VAL A 74 3.63 3.50 3.66
N PHE A 75 4.44 2.66 3.01
CA PHE A 75 4.82 1.35 3.55
C PHE A 75 5.60 1.48 4.86
N ASP A 76 6.61 2.36 4.91
CA ASP A 76 7.41 2.59 6.11
C ASP A 76 6.54 3.10 7.28
N ALA A 77 5.55 3.96 7.01
CA ALA A 77 4.61 4.42 8.01
C ALA A 77 3.70 3.30 8.54
N TRP A 78 3.15 2.47 7.66
CA TRP A 78 2.34 1.31 8.04
C TRP A 78 3.16 0.25 8.80
N ALA A 79 4.40 0.00 8.39
CA ALA A 79 5.27 -1.02 8.97
C ALA A 79 5.55 -0.78 10.47
N ALA A 80 5.52 0.48 10.92
CA ALA A 80 5.62 0.81 12.34
C ALA A 80 4.46 0.23 13.18
N TYR A 81 3.30 0.00 12.58
CA TYR A 81 2.12 -0.53 13.25
C TYR A 81 1.92 -2.03 13.05
N ASP A 82 2.67 -2.69 12.17
CA ASP A 82 2.58 -4.14 12.03
C ASP A 82 3.52 -4.88 13.00
N HIS A 83 3.14 -6.11 13.33
CA HIS A 83 3.88 -6.99 14.23
C HIS A 83 5.14 -7.59 13.62
N ARG A 84 5.19 -7.77 12.30
CA ARG A 84 6.28 -8.46 11.58
C ARG A 84 6.96 -7.59 10.55
N ALA A 85 6.26 -6.62 9.97
CA ALA A 85 6.82 -5.76 8.94
C ALA A 85 8.06 -4.99 9.43
N VAL A 86 8.99 -4.79 8.51
CA VAL A 86 10.25 -4.09 8.73
C VAL A 86 10.32 -2.99 7.69
N GLY A 87 10.38 -1.73 8.16
CA GLY A 87 10.50 -0.57 7.28
C GLY A 87 11.84 -0.56 6.54
N THR A 88 11.85 0.05 5.37
CA THR A 88 13.01 0.08 4.48
C THR A 88 14.16 0.94 5.03
N ARG A 89 13.85 2.08 5.68
CA ARG A 89 14.89 2.98 6.23
C ARG A 89 15.23 2.75 7.70
N PHE A 90 14.21 2.62 8.55
CA PHE A 90 14.38 2.56 10.01
C PHE A 90 14.16 1.15 10.59
N GLY A 91 13.98 0.14 9.75
CA GLY A 91 13.76 -1.23 10.19
C GLY A 91 12.55 -1.36 11.13
N ALA A 92 12.74 -2.01 12.27
CA ALA A 92 11.72 -2.18 13.31
C ALA A 92 11.81 -1.15 14.45
N VAL A 93 12.70 -0.15 14.36
CA VAL A 93 13.01 0.77 15.46
C VAL A 93 11.80 1.63 15.85
N LEU A 94 10.97 2.02 14.88
CA LEU A 94 9.80 2.88 15.10
C LEU A 94 8.52 2.10 15.48
N ARG A 95 8.63 0.81 15.79
CA ARG A 95 7.47 -0.05 16.01
C ARG A 95 6.64 0.40 17.21
N ARG A 96 5.34 0.59 16.99
CA ARG A 96 4.37 1.03 18.00
C ARG A 96 3.89 -0.15 18.85
N PRO A 97 3.54 0.10 20.13
CA PRO A 97 3.01 -0.93 21.02
C PRO A 97 1.62 -1.39 20.55
N PRO A 98 1.17 -2.62 20.90
CA PRO A 98 -0.09 -3.18 20.42
C PRO A 98 -1.33 -2.31 20.65
N ARG A 99 -1.37 -1.58 21.77
CA ARG A 99 -2.49 -0.69 22.12
C ARG A 99 -2.67 0.46 21.13
N GLU A 100 -1.61 0.86 20.43
CA GLU A 100 -1.64 1.98 19.48
C GLU A 100 -1.85 1.53 18.03
N ARG A 101 -1.93 0.22 17.77
CA ARG A 101 -2.15 -0.36 16.43
C ARG A 101 -3.62 -0.39 16.06
N THR A 102 -4.26 0.76 16.21
CA THR A 102 -5.65 0.98 15.81
C THR A 102 -5.70 1.41 14.34
N LEU A 103 -6.81 1.10 13.66
CA LEU A 103 -7.00 1.52 12.27
C LEU A 103 -6.90 3.04 12.12
N ALA A 104 -7.41 3.81 13.09
CA ALA A 104 -7.33 5.27 13.10
C ALA A 104 -5.87 5.77 13.11
N ASN A 105 -5.01 5.19 13.96
CA ASN A 105 -3.60 5.59 14.03
C ASN A 105 -2.83 5.17 12.77
N ILE A 106 -3.14 3.99 12.23
CA ILE A 106 -2.56 3.50 10.97
C ILE A 106 -2.92 4.45 9.82
N ASN A 107 -4.21 4.80 9.69
CA ASN A 107 -4.70 5.68 8.65
C ASN A 107 -4.07 7.08 8.77
N ALA A 108 -4.00 7.64 9.99
CA ALA A 108 -3.36 8.92 10.23
C ALA A 108 -1.85 8.91 9.86
N ALA A 109 -1.14 7.85 10.23
CA ALA A 109 0.28 7.72 9.91
C ALA A 109 0.52 7.57 8.40
N ILE A 110 -0.29 6.76 7.71
CA ILE A 110 -0.26 6.61 6.26
C ILE A 110 -0.54 7.95 5.57
N SER A 111 -1.62 8.64 5.96
CA SER A 111 -1.99 9.94 5.37
C SER A 111 -0.91 10.99 5.57
N PHE A 112 -0.32 11.07 6.77
CA PHE A 112 0.76 12.01 7.03
C PHE A 112 1.99 11.75 6.14
N ALA A 113 2.40 10.47 6.03
CA ALA A 113 3.55 10.11 5.21
C ALA A 113 3.29 10.33 3.71
N ALA A 114 2.11 9.96 3.23
CA ALA A 114 1.68 10.16 1.86
C ALA A 114 1.63 11.65 1.50
N TYR A 115 0.97 12.48 2.34
CA TYR A 115 0.87 13.92 2.14
C TYR A 115 2.26 14.57 2.02
N ARG A 116 3.16 14.27 2.96
CA ARG A 116 4.51 14.86 2.96
C ARG A 116 5.30 14.49 1.71
N ALA A 117 5.20 13.24 1.25
CA ALA A 117 5.88 12.79 0.03
C ALA A 117 5.23 13.38 -1.23
N ALA A 118 3.89 13.40 -1.31
CA ALA A 118 3.14 13.89 -2.45
C ALA A 118 3.34 15.39 -2.67
N VAL A 119 3.31 16.20 -1.61
CA VAL A 119 3.56 17.65 -1.69
C VAL A 119 4.99 17.97 -2.13
N ASP A 120 5.97 17.17 -1.73
CA ASP A 120 7.37 17.34 -2.15
C ASP A 120 7.55 17.04 -3.64
N LEU A 121 6.86 16.01 -4.15
CA LEU A 121 6.98 15.54 -5.54
C LEU A 121 6.09 16.33 -6.51
N PHE A 122 4.91 16.74 -6.08
CA PHE A 122 3.87 17.39 -6.89
C PHE A 122 3.39 18.70 -6.22
N PRO A 123 4.27 19.72 -6.08
CA PRO A 123 3.93 20.93 -5.33
C PRO A 123 2.77 21.73 -5.93
N GLY A 124 2.50 21.58 -7.23
CA GLY A 124 1.38 22.24 -7.92
C GLY A 124 0.00 21.79 -7.44
N ASP A 125 -0.11 20.54 -6.96
CA ASP A 125 -1.40 19.92 -6.61
C ASP A 125 -1.65 19.87 -5.11
N ARG A 126 -0.80 20.53 -4.33
CA ARG A 126 -0.93 20.59 -2.87
C ARG A 126 -2.31 21.07 -2.43
N VAL A 127 -2.72 22.24 -2.89
CA VAL A 127 -3.94 22.89 -2.43
C VAL A 127 -5.19 22.25 -3.04
N SER A 128 -5.10 21.81 -4.30
CA SER A 128 -6.23 21.28 -5.06
C SER A 128 -6.52 19.80 -4.78
N VAL A 129 -5.49 18.97 -4.60
CA VAL A 129 -5.61 17.51 -4.54
C VAL A 129 -5.26 16.95 -3.16
N PHE A 130 -4.21 17.45 -2.48
CA PHE A 130 -3.70 16.81 -1.27
C PHE A 130 -4.23 17.39 0.05
N ASP A 131 -4.38 18.71 0.15
CA ASP A 131 -4.91 19.37 1.35
C ASP A 131 -6.36 18.95 1.72
N PRO A 132 -7.25 18.57 0.78
CA PRO A 132 -8.60 18.09 1.10
C PRO A 132 -8.71 16.67 1.67
N LEU A 133 -7.61 15.90 1.75
CA LEU A 133 -7.59 14.46 2.08
C LEU A 133 -7.32 14.14 3.57
#